data_AF-A0AAD7I7D5-F1
#
_entry.id   AF-A0AAD7I7D5-F1
#
_cell.length_a   1.000
_cell.length_b   1.000
_cell.length_c   1.000
_cell.angle_alpha   90.00
_cell.angle_beta   90.00
_cell.angle_gamma   90.00
#
_symmetry.space_group_name_H-M   'P 1'
#
loop_
_entity.id
_entity.type
_entity.pdbx_description
1 polymer ?
#
loop_
_entity_poly.entity_id
_entity_poly.type
_entity_poly.pdbx_seq_one_letter_code
_entity_poly.pdbx_strand_id
1 'polypeptide(L)' 'IPRPRNAFILFRCDYGRQNQRTVKDRDQNDVSRMVGNIWRNMTEDQKAPWVVMAEAEKQKHAVTYPSYKY' A
#
# COMPACT_ATOMS: atom_id res chain seq x y z
N ILE A 1 -0.57 8.84 -16.31
CA ILE A 1 0.25 8.93 -15.08
C ILE A 1 -0.36 7.98 -14.03
N PRO A 2 0.38 6.98 -13.52
CA PRO A 2 -0.13 6.02 -12.53
C PRO A 2 -0.52 6.72 -11.23
N ARG A 3 -1.58 6.26 -10.55
CA ARG A 3 -2.01 6.84 -9.28
C ARG A 3 -0.89 6.73 -8.23
N PRO A 4 -0.70 7.74 -7.36
CA PRO A 4 0.17 7.59 -6.20
C PRO A 4 -0.37 6.46 -5.32
N ARG A 5 0.53 5.66 -4.77
CA ARG A 5 0.15 4.54 -3.90
C ARG A 5 -0.39 5.10 -2.59
N ASN A 6 -1.49 4.54 -2.13
CA ASN A 6 -2.02 4.84 -0.81
C ASN A 6 -1.37 3.95 0.26
N ALA A 7 -1.67 4.23 1.53
CA ALA A 7 -1.08 3.53 2.67
C ALA A 7 -1.28 2.01 2.61
N PHE A 8 -2.46 1.55 2.18
CA PHE A 8 -2.75 0.13 2.03
C PHE A 8 -1.96 -0.52 0.89
N ILE A 9 -1.79 0.16 -0.25
CA ILE A 9 -0.99 -0.37 -1.37
C ILE A 9 0.48 -0.48 -0.98
N LEU A 10 1.01 0.51 -0.26
CA LEU A 10 2.37 0.44 0.30
C LEU A 10 2.54 -0.76 1.23
N PHE A 11 1.61 -0.93 2.18
CA PHE A 11 1.61 -2.06 3.08
C PHE A 11 1.50 -3.40 2.35
N ARG A 12 0.62 -3.53 1.35
CA ARG A 12 0.47 -4.76 0.55
C ARG A 12 1.73 -5.09 -0.24
N CYS A 13 2.38 -4.09 -0.83
CA CYS A 13 3.66 -4.28 -1.52
C CYS A 13 4.74 -4.79 -0.56
N ASP A 14 4.83 -4.19 0.62
CA ASP A 14 5.79 -4.61 1.64
C ASP A 14 5.50 -6.01 2.19
N TYR A 15 4.23 -6.30 2.49
CA TYR A 15 3.78 -7.63 2.89
C TYR A 15 4.13 -8.69 1.84
N GLY A 16 3.91 -8.39 0.56
CA GLY A 16 4.27 -9.28 -0.55
C GLY A 16 5.77 -9.50 -0.69
N ARG A 17 6.58 -8.47 -0.38
CA ARG A 17 8.05 -8.57 -0.35
C ARG A 17 8.51 -9.44 0.82
N GLN A 18 7.96 -9.26 2.02
CA GLN A 18 8.31 -10.04 3.20
C GLN A 18 7.86 -11.50 3.09
N ASN A 19 6.68 -11.72 2.48
CA ASN A 19 6.05 -13.04 2.38
C ASN A 19 6.09 -13.58 0.95
N GLN A 20 7.17 -13.29 0.20
CA GLN A 20 7.26 -13.59 -1.22
C GLN A 20 6.97 -15.07 -1.53
N ARG A 21 7.46 -16.00 -0.70
CA ARG A 21 7.18 -17.44 -0.84
C ARG A 21 5.68 -17.73 -0.69
N THR A 22 5.07 -17.20 0.37
CA THR A 22 3.63 -17.36 0.65
C THR A 22 2.74 -16.74 -0.42
N VAL A 23 3.14 -15.61 -1.00
CA VAL A 23 2.36 -14.89 -2.02
C VAL A 23 2.55 -15.49 -3.42
N LYS A 24 3.73 -16.06 -3.71
CA LYS A 24 4.02 -16.66 -5.02
C LYS A 24 3.21 -17.93 -5.27
N ASP A 25 3.00 -18.73 -4.23
CA ASP A 25 2.31 -20.02 -4.33
C ASP A 25 0.80 -19.93 -3.97
N ARG A 26 0.28 -18.74 -3.68
CA ARG A 26 -1.14 -18.53 -3.33
C ARG A 26 -1.88 -17.66 -4.34
N ASP A 27 -3.20 -17.87 -4.39
CA ASP A 27 -4.11 -17.03 -5.16
C ASP A 27 -4.06 -15.57 -4.65
N GLN A 28 -3.94 -14.63 -5.60
CA GLN A 28 -3.82 -13.21 -5.30
C GLN A 28 -5.09 -12.63 -4.64
N ASN A 29 -6.26 -13.23 -4.86
CA ASN A 29 -7.49 -12.86 -4.19
C ASN A 29 -7.44 -13.22 -2.70
N ASP A 30 -6.94 -14.41 -2.37
CA ASP A 30 -6.80 -14.86 -0.98
C ASP A 30 -5.75 -14.04 -0.23
N VAL A 31 -4.63 -13.74 -0.89
CA VAL A 31 -3.61 -12.81 -0.34
C VAL A 31 -4.24 -11.44 -0.09
N SER A 32 -5.04 -10.92 -1.03
CA SER A 32 -5.67 -9.60 -0.87
C SER A 32 -6.70 -9.59 0.26
N ARG A 33 -7.48 -10.68 0.42
CA ARG A 33 -8.42 -10.84 1.55
C ARG A 33 -7.68 -10.90 2.88
N MET A 34 -6.60 -11.67 2.95
CA MET A 34 -5.76 -11.79 4.15
C MET A 34 -5.13 -10.46 4.54
N VAL A 35 -4.43 -9.81 3.61
CA VAL A 35 -3.77 -8.51 3.84
C VAL A 35 -4.79 -7.44 4.19
N GLY A 36 -5.98 -7.46 3.57
CA GLY A 36 -7.08 -6.58 3.93
C GLY A 36 -7.55 -6.77 5.37
N ASN A 37 -7.62 -8.01 5.86
CA ASN A 37 -7.98 -8.30 7.25
C ASN A 37 -6.88 -7.86 8.22
N ILE A 38 -5.60 -8.14 7.91
CA ILE A 38 -4.47 -7.68 8.72
C ILE A 38 -4.50 -6.16 8.82
N TRP A 39 -4.63 -5.47 7.68
CA TRP A 39 -4.70 -4.02 7.66
C TRP A 39 -5.87 -3.48 8.49
N ARG A 40 -7.07 -4.08 8.42
CA ARG A 40 -8.20 -3.67 9.26
C ARG A 40 -7.90 -3.82 10.75
N ASN A 41 -7.25 -4.91 11.14
CA ASN A 41 -6.91 -5.23 12.53
C ASN A 41 -5.68 -4.50 13.07
N MET A 42 -4.88 -3.85 12.22
CA MET A 42 -3.73 -3.05 12.67
C MET A 42 -4.20 -1.80 13.45
N THR A 43 -3.43 -1.44 14.48
CA THR A 43 -3.66 -0.20 15.24
C THR A 43 -3.31 1.03 14.41
N GLU A 44 -3.75 2.20 14.85
CA GLU A 44 -3.41 3.47 14.21
C GLU A 44 -1.90 3.72 14.21
N ASP A 45 -1.18 3.38 15.28
CA ASP A 45 0.28 3.47 15.35
C ASP A 45 0.98 2.59 14.32
N GLN A 46 0.45 1.38 14.08
CA GLN A 46 0.98 0.47 13.06
C GLN A 46 0.69 0.97 11.64
N LYS A 47 -0.42 1.69 11.45
CA LYS A 47 -0.82 2.30 10.17
C LYS A 47 -0.10 3.63 9.92
N ALA A 48 0.24 4.37 10.97
CA ALA A 48 0.86 5.68 10.92
C ALA A 48 2.06 5.77 9.96
N PRO A 49 3.06 4.87 9.99
CA PRO A 49 4.19 4.94 9.05
C PRO A 49 3.74 4.84 7.59
N TRP A 50 2.73 4.02 7.29
CA TRP A 50 2.19 3.85 5.95
C TRP A 50 1.40 5.07 5.48
N VAL A 51 0.67 5.71 6.40
CA VAL A 51 -0.06 6.96 6.11
C VAL A 51 0.91 8.09 5.80
N VAL A 52 1.98 8.24 6.60
CA VAL A 52 3.04 9.24 6.35
C VAL A 52 3.72 9.00 5.00
N MET A 53 4.08 7.75 4.69
CA MET A 53 4.67 7.42 3.40
C MET A 53 3.73 7.69 2.21
N ALA A 54 2.44 7.38 2.36
CA ALA A 54 1.44 7.62 1.32
C ALA A 54 1.22 9.13 1.07
N GLU A 55 1.20 9.94 2.13
CA GLU A 55 1.09 11.40 2.00
C GLU A 55 2.33 11.97 1.31
N ALA A 56 3.53 11.49 1.66
CA ALA A 56 4.77 11.88 0.97
C ALA A 56 4.75 11.49 -0.52
N GLU A 57 4.25 10.30 -0.86
CA GLU A 57 4.09 9.89 -2.27
C GLU A 57 3.07 10.75 -3.01
N LYS A 58 1.94 11.08 -2.38
CA LYS A 58 0.92 11.96 -2.95
C LYS A 58 1.48 13.36 -3.21
N GLN A 59 2.21 13.94 -2.26
CA GLN A 59 2.87 15.23 -2.41
C GLN A 59 3.92 15.19 -3.53
N LYS A 60 4.79 14.18 -3.52
CA LYS A 60 5.78 13.99 -4.60
C LYS A 60 5.11 13.86 -5.96
N HIS A 61 3.99 13.15 -6.03
CA HIS A 61 3.22 12.98 -7.26
C HIS A 61 2.63 14.31 -7.74
N ALA A 62 2.05 15.11 -6.85
CA ALA A 62 1.50 16.42 -7.17
C ALA A 62 2.58 17.39 -7.67
N VAL A 63 3.77 17.37 -7.07
CA VAL A 63 4.92 18.18 -7.50
C VAL A 63 5.46 17.70 -8.85
N THR A 64 5.56 16.38 -9.06
CA THR A 64 6.09 15.80 -10.31
C THR A 64 5.12 15.99 -11.47
N TYR A 65 3.82 15.94 -11.17
CA TYR A 65 2.75 16.01 -12.16
C TYR A 65 1.72 17.08 -11.78
N PRO A 66 2.07 18.38 -11.90
CA PRO A 66 1.21 19.49 -11.48
C PRO A 66 -0.08 19.58 -12.30
N SER A 67 -0.10 19.05 -13.53
CA SER A 67 -1.30 18.98 -14.38
C SER A 67 -2.07 17.67 -14.25
N TYR A 68 -1.72 16.81 -13.29
CA TYR A 68 -2.41 15.54 -13.07
C TYR A 68 -3.81 15.77 -12.50
N LYS A 69 -4.84 15.32 -13.24
CA LYS A 69 -6.22 15.23 -12.77
C LYS A 69 -6.66 13.76 -12.77
N TYR A 70 -7.38 13.39 -11.71
CA TYR A 70 -8.00 12.08 -11.52
C TYR A 70 -9.27 11.96 -12.37
#